data_AF-A0A8T4ZJP3-F1
#
_entry.id   AF-A0A8T4ZJP3-F1
#
_cell.length_a   1.000
_cell.length_b   1.000
_cell.length_c   1.000
_cell.angle_alpha   90.00
_cell.angle_beta   90.00
_cell.angle_gamma   90.00
#
_symmetry.space_group_name_H-M   'P 1'
#
loop_
_entity.id
_entity.type
_entity.pdbx_description
1 polymer ?
#
loop_
_entity_poly.entity_id
_entity_poly.type
_entity_poly.pdbx_seq_one_letter_code
_entity_poly.pdbx_strand_id
1 'polypeptide(L)'
;MEILEKALMMLEKHPLCDNCLGRQFALLGYGMENDERGKAVKLVLTLKAHELELSKNKDGVRILKILAENGFCQMAKQMLQNMKKRVAISTSVKECFLCGNRLKKVETLAKKAVKLLEG
;
A
#
# COMPACT_ATOMS: atom_id res chain seq x y z
N MET A 1 5.83 1.88 -19.78
CA MET A 1 5.34 2.34 -18.47
C MET A 1 6.06 1.56 -17.40
N GLU A 2 6.83 2.29 -16.59
CA GLU A 2 7.64 1.74 -15.51
C GLU A 2 6.77 1.12 -14.41
N ILE A 3 7.30 0.14 -13.67
CA ILE A 3 6.57 -0.58 -12.59
C ILE A 3 5.96 0.40 -11.59
N LEU A 4 6.72 1.43 -11.21
CA LEU A 4 6.31 2.43 -10.23
C LEU A 4 5.19 3.34 -10.76
N GLU A 5 5.22 3.70 -12.05
CA GLU A 5 4.14 4.49 -12.67
C GLU A 5 2.83 3.71 -12.68
N LYS A 6 2.89 2.43 -13.08
CA LYS A 6 1.70 1.54 -13.04
C LYS A 6 1.16 1.39 -11.63
N ALA A 7 2.03 1.17 -10.65
CA ALA A 7 1.64 1.05 -9.26
C ALA A 7 0.98 2.35 -8.73
N LEU A 8 1.55 3.50 -9.05
CA LEU A 8 0.98 4.79 -8.65
C LEU A 8 -0.40 5.02 -9.28
N MET A 9 -0.56 4.77 -10.58
CA MET A 9 -1.88 4.88 -11.24
C MET A 9 -2.95 3.97 -10.62
N MET A 10 -2.58 2.74 -10.22
CA MET A 10 -3.50 1.82 -9.54
C MET A 10 -3.92 2.39 -8.18
N LEU A 11 -2.95 2.91 -7.41
CA LEU A 11 -3.19 3.49 -6.09
C LEU A 11 -3.95 4.82 -6.16
N GLU A 12 -3.80 5.60 -7.22
CA GLU A 12 -4.60 6.81 -7.47
C GLU A 12 -6.08 6.47 -7.63
N LYS A 13 -6.39 5.38 -8.33
CA LYS A 13 -7.76 4.95 -8.61
C LYS A 13 -8.40 4.19 -7.45
N HIS A 14 -7.62 3.34 -6.76
CA HIS A 14 -8.17 2.38 -5.81
C HIS A 14 -7.28 2.17 -4.57
N PRO A 15 -7.88 2.00 -3.37
CA PRO A 15 -7.15 1.53 -2.21
C PRO A 15 -6.71 0.06 -2.38
N LEU A 16 -5.42 -0.23 -2.24
CA LEU A 16 -4.87 -1.58 -2.42
C LEU A 16 -3.90 -1.94 -1.30
N CYS A 17 -4.15 -3.06 -0.63
CA CYS A 17 -3.20 -3.63 0.34
C CYS A 17 -1.96 -4.21 -0.37
N ASP A 18 -0.90 -4.47 0.39
CA ASP A 18 0.38 -4.93 -0.15
C ASP A 18 0.24 -6.21 -0.98
N ASN A 19 -0.45 -7.21 -0.42
CA ASN A 19 -0.78 -8.46 -1.10
C ASN A 19 -1.49 -8.26 -2.45
N CYS A 20 -2.38 -7.28 -2.56
CA CYS A 20 -3.17 -7.05 -3.76
C CYS A 20 -2.39 -6.25 -4.81
N LEU A 21 -1.58 -5.28 -4.37
CA LEU A 21 -0.70 -4.53 -5.26
C LEU A 21 0.44 -5.42 -5.79
N GLY A 22 1.12 -6.17 -4.92
CA GLY A 22 2.23 -7.03 -5.33
C GLY A 22 1.81 -8.18 -6.24
N ARG A 23 0.57 -8.67 -6.13
CA ARG A 23 0.01 -9.66 -7.07
C ARG A 23 -0.12 -9.13 -8.50
N GLN A 24 -0.30 -7.82 -8.68
CA GLN A 24 -0.33 -7.22 -10.03
C GLN A 24 1.01 -7.35 -10.77
N PHE A 25 2.08 -7.67 -10.03
CA PHE A 25 3.42 -7.85 -10.53
C PHE A 25 3.95 -9.27 -10.25
N ALA A 26 3.06 -10.27 -10.09
CA ALA A 26 3.42 -11.63 -9.68
C ALA A 26 4.37 -12.36 -10.64
N LEU A 27 4.47 -11.92 -11.90
CA LEU A 27 5.40 -12.48 -12.89
C LEU A 27 6.84 -11.93 -12.73
N LEU A 28 7.08 -11.03 -11.78
CA LEU A 28 8.38 -10.40 -11.54
C LEU A 28 8.87 -10.72 -10.11
N GLY A 29 10.15 -11.07 -9.97
CA GLY A 29 10.74 -11.40 -8.67
C GLY A 29 10.13 -12.67 -8.07
N TYR A 30 10.42 -13.82 -8.70
CA TYR A 30 10.03 -15.15 -8.24
C TYR A 30 10.63 -15.46 -6.85
N GLY A 31 9.94 -16.29 -6.07
CA GLY A 31 10.38 -16.67 -4.72
C GLY A 31 10.06 -15.65 -3.62
N MET A 32 9.32 -14.59 -3.94
CA MET A 32 8.89 -13.55 -3.00
C MET A 32 7.37 -13.55 -2.86
N GLU A 33 6.89 -13.35 -1.63
CA GLU A 33 5.47 -13.24 -1.34
C GLU A 33 4.88 -11.94 -1.90
N ASN A 34 3.58 -11.97 -2.20
CA ASN A 34 2.92 -10.82 -2.80
C ASN A 34 2.89 -9.60 -1.87
N ASP A 35 2.85 -9.81 -0.56
CA ASP A 35 2.88 -8.72 0.40
C ASP A 35 4.26 -8.06 0.47
N GLU A 36 5.33 -8.84 0.45
CA GLU A 36 6.70 -8.34 0.37
C GLU A 36 6.91 -7.49 -0.89
N ARG A 37 6.47 -8.01 -2.05
CA ARG A 37 6.55 -7.27 -3.33
C ARG A 37 5.77 -5.96 -3.27
N GLY A 38 4.54 -5.99 -2.75
CA GLY A 38 3.71 -4.80 -2.60
C GLY A 38 4.30 -3.76 -1.65
N LYS A 39 4.86 -4.20 -0.52
CA LYS A 39 5.56 -3.34 0.44
C LYS A 39 6.77 -2.68 -0.20
N ALA A 40 7.60 -3.43 -0.93
CA ALA A 40 8.78 -2.90 -1.61
C ALA A 40 8.41 -1.81 -2.62
N VAL A 41 7.40 -2.03 -3.46
CA VAL A 41 6.92 -1.03 -4.41
C VAL A 41 6.44 0.25 -3.70
N LYS A 42 5.66 0.12 -2.62
CA LYS A 42 5.18 1.27 -1.85
C LYS A 42 6.28 2.00 -1.11
N LEU A 43 7.29 1.28 -0.61
CA LEU A 43 8.46 1.85 0.01
C LEU A 43 9.19 2.76 -0.99
N VAL A 44 9.52 2.23 -2.16
CA VAL A 44 10.23 3.01 -3.20
C VAL A 44 9.39 4.22 -3.65
N LEU A 45 8.07 4.05 -3.84
CA LEU A 45 7.19 5.18 -4.14
C LEU A 45 7.19 6.24 -3.03
N THR A 46 7.22 5.83 -1.76
CA THR A 46 7.28 6.74 -0.61
C THR A 46 8.59 7.53 -0.60
N LEU A 47 9.72 6.86 -0.85
CA LEU A 47 11.03 7.49 -0.93
C LEU A 47 11.08 8.54 -2.06
N LYS A 48 10.61 8.18 -3.27
CA LYS A 48 10.52 9.12 -4.40
C LYS A 48 9.60 10.30 -4.10
N ALA A 49 8.46 10.04 -3.47
CA ALA A 49 7.52 11.10 -3.09
C ALA A 49 8.13 12.07 -2.07
N HIS A 50 8.94 11.57 -1.14
CA HIS A 50 9.65 12.41 -0.19
C HIS A 50 10.74 13.25 -0.85
N GLU A 51 11.54 12.67 -1.74
CA GLU A 51 12.55 13.37 -2.52
C GLU A 51 11.94 14.55 -3.32
N LEU A 52 10.79 14.31 -3.95
CA LEU A 52 10.01 15.35 -4.63
C LEU A 52 9.56 16.46 -3.67
N GLU A 53 9.10 16.08 -2.47
CA GLU A 53 8.67 17.03 -1.46
C GLU A 53 9.82 17.93 -0.97
N LEU A 54 11.00 17.33 -0.71
CA LEU A 54 12.22 18.07 -0.33
C LEU A 54 12.64 19.04 -1.43
N SER A 55 12.42 18.68 -2.69
CA SER A 55 12.66 19.52 -3.86
C SER A 55 11.55 20.57 -4.10
N LYS A 56 10.62 20.75 -3.15
CA LYS A 56 9.46 21.64 -3.22
C LYS A 56 8.52 21.36 -4.39
N ASN A 57 8.56 20.15 -4.95
CA ASN A 57 7.61 19.73 -5.97
C ASN A 57 6.27 19.35 -5.30
N LYS A 58 5.18 19.93 -5.80
CA LYS A 58 3.81 19.71 -5.30
C LYS A 58 3.36 18.24 -5.39
N ASP A 59 3.93 17.47 -6.33
CA ASP A 59 3.64 16.04 -6.48
C ASP A 59 4.08 15.21 -5.26
N GLY A 60 5.12 15.63 -4.54
CA GLY A 60 5.61 14.87 -3.38
C GLY A 60 4.52 14.68 -2.32
N VAL A 61 3.89 15.77 -1.88
CA VAL A 61 2.79 15.72 -0.90
C VAL A 61 1.58 14.97 -1.45
N ARG A 62 1.26 15.15 -2.74
CA ARG A 62 0.14 14.48 -3.41
C ARG A 62 0.31 12.96 -3.38
N ILE A 63 1.49 12.47 -3.77
CA ILE A 63 1.80 11.05 -3.82
C ILE A 63 1.87 10.46 -2.41
N LEU A 64 2.46 11.16 -1.44
CA LEU A 64 2.44 10.74 -0.03
C LEU A 64 1.01 10.56 0.49
N LYS A 65 0.08 11.45 0.11
CA LYS A 65 -1.34 11.32 0.50
C LYS A 65 -1.99 10.09 -0.12
N ILE A 66 -1.75 9.83 -1.40
CA ILE A 66 -2.23 8.61 -2.08
C ILE A 66 -1.69 7.36 -1.39
N LEU A 67 -0.39 7.33 -1.07
CA LEU A 67 0.24 6.20 -0.40
C LEU A 67 -0.30 5.98 1.02
N ALA A 68 -0.53 7.06 1.77
CA ALA A 68 -1.10 6.96 3.12
C ALA A 68 -2.55 6.44 3.10
N GLU A 69 -3.39 6.96 2.20
CA GLU A 69 -4.82 6.63 2.16
C GLU A 69 -5.13 5.35 1.37
N ASN A 70 -4.66 5.28 0.13
CA ASN A 70 -4.98 4.18 -0.79
C ASN A 70 -3.89 3.10 -0.75
N GLY A 71 -2.65 3.46 -0.47
CA GLY A 71 -1.58 2.50 -0.26
C GLY A 71 -1.57 1.88 1.14
N PHE A 72 -2.37 2.36 2.10
CA PHE A 72 -2.31 1.96 3.50
C PHE A 72 -0.88 2.03 4.09
N CYS A 73 -0.05 2.93 3.56
CA CYS A 73 1.36 3.02 3.93
C CYS A 73 1.53 3.84 5.20
N GLN A 74 1.90 3.17 6.29
CA GLN A 74 2.09 3.82 7.59
C GLN A 74 3.25 4.81 7.59
N MET A 75 4.32 4.53 6.85
CA MET A 75 5.46 5.44 6.69
C MET A 75 5.01 6.76 6.07
N ALA A 76 4.31 6.72 4.92
CA ALA A 76 3.79 7.91 4.27
C ALA A 76 2.86 8.72 5.19
N LYS A 77 2.02 8.04 5.98
CA LYS A 77 1.15 8.67 6.97
C LYS A 77 1.95 9.42 8.06
N GLN A 78 2.98 8.79 8.62
CA GLN A 78 3.84 9.40 9.64
C GLN A 78 4.60 10.61 9.09
N MET A 79 5.10 10.52 7.85
CA MET A 79 5.79 11.64 7.20
C MET A 79 4.87 12.85 7.04
N LEU A 80 3.63 12.65 6.56
CA LEU A 80 2.64 13.72 6.43
C LEU A 80 2.30 14.35 7.79
N GLN A 81 2.20 13.55 8.86
CA GLN A 81 1.96 14.06 10.21
C GLN A 81 3.12 14.94 10.71
N ASN A 82 4.37 14.55 10.43
CA ASN A 82 5.55 15.29 10.86
C ASN A 82 5.80 16.58 10.07
N MET A 83 5.28 16.68 8.84
CA MET A 83 5.49 17.84 7.96
C MET A 83 4.81 19.13 8.44
N LYS A 84 4.06 19.14 9.55
CA LYS A 84 3.35 20.31 10.15
C LYS A 84 2.41 21.09 9.21
N LYS A 85 2.29 20.69 7.94
CA LYS A 85 1.31 21.20 6.99
C LYS A 85 -0.05 20.64 7.40
N ARG A 86 -1.10 21.48 7.42
CA ARG A 86 -2.51 21.07 7.64
C ARG A 86 -3.02 20.20 6.48
N VAL A 87 -2.37 19.07 6.23
CA VAL A 87 -2.79 18.11 5.21
C VAL A 87 -3.90 17.29 5.83
N ALA A 88 -5.15 17.60 5.48
CA ALA A 88 -6.28 16.78 5.83
C ALA A 88 -6.11 15.41 5.15
N ILE A 89 -5.67 14.42 5.92
CA ILE A 89 -5.77 13.00 5.57
C ILE A 89 -7.19 12.58 5.90
N SER A 90 -7.86 11.91 4.97
CA SER A 90 -9.19 11.38 5.26
C SER A 90 -9.13 10.43 6.46
N THR A 91 -10.02 10.65 7.44
CA THR A 91 -10.21 9.75 8.58
C THR A 91 -11.09 8.56 8.22
N SER A 92 -11.70 8.55 7.03
CA SER A 92 -12.53 7.44 6.56
C SER A 92 -11.67 6.17 6.44
N VAL A 93 -12.05 5.11 7.15
CA VAL A 93 -11.43 3.81 7.01
C VAL A 93 -11.71 3.29 5.60
N LYS A 94 -10.67 3.19 4.77
CA LYS A 94 -10.77 2.59 3.44
C LYS A 94 -10.52 1.09 3.54
N GLU A 95 -11.16 0.33 2.66
CA GLU A 95 -10.88 -1.10 2.48
C GLU A 95 -10.17 -1.36 1.17
N CYS A 96 -9.34 -2.40 1.12
CA CYS A 96 -8.72 -2.81 -0.13
C CYS A 96 -9.81 -3.14 -1.17
N PHE A 97 -9.80 -2.45 -2.31
CA PHE A 97 -10.76 -2.58 -3.39
C PHE A 97 -10.88 -4.02 -3.91
N LEU A 98 -9.76 -4.75 -3.98
CA LEU A 98 -9.74 -6.11 -4.53
C LEU A 98 -10.16 -7.18 -3.51
N CYS A 99 -9.65 -7.11 -2.28
CA CYS A 99 -9.87 -8.18 -1.30
C CYS A 99 -10.81 -7.83 -0.16
N GLY A 100 -11.32 -6.60 -0.06
CA GLY A 100 -12.15 -6.15 1.07
C GLY A 100 -11.50 -6.42 2.42
N ASN A 101 -10.18 -6.25 2.51
CA ASN A 101 -9.35 -6.58 3.68
C ASN A 101 -9.40 -8.06 4.15
N ARG A 102 -10.00 -8.99 3.38
CA ARG A 102 -10.15 -10.40 3.76
C ARG A 102 -8.82 -11.13 3.93
N LEU A 103 -7.79 -10.74 3.19
CA LEU A 103 -6.46 -11.38 3.27
C LEU A 103 -5.81 -11.25 4.66
N LYS A 104 -6.21 -10.27 5.49
CA LYS A 104 -5.74 -10.14 6.88
C LYS A 104 -6.18 -11.29 7.78
N LYS A 105 -7.21 -12.05 7.38
CA LYS A 105 -7.82 -13.11 8.19
C LYS A 105 -7.38 -14.52 7.77
N VAL A 106 -6.55 -14.65 6.73
CA VAL A 106 -6.21 -15.96 6.12
C VAL A 106 -5.63 -16.91 7.15
N GLU A 107 -4.63 -16.48 7.92
CA GLU A 107 -3.99 -17.33 8.94
C GLU A 107 -5.00 -17.77 10.02
N THR A 108 -5.84 -16.86 10.50
CA THR A 108 -6.87 -17.18 11.49
C THR A 108 -7.90 -18.16 10.95
N LEU A 109 -8.33 -17.98 9.71
CA LEU A 109 -9.29 -18.86 9.05
C LEU A 109 -8.68 -20.25 8.80
N ALA A 110 -7.42 -20.31 8.39
CA ALA A 110 -6.69 -21.56 8.21
C ALA A 110 -6.60 -22.35 9.52
N LYS A 111 -6.20 -21.70 10.63
CA LYS A 111 -6.16 -22.33 11.96
C LYS A 111 -7.52 -22.89 12.40
N LYS A 112 -8.61 -22.15 12.13
CA LYS A 112 -9.96 -22.62 12.42
C LYS A 112 -10.35 -23.83 11.58
N ALA A 113 -10.00 -23.82 10.29
CA ALA A 113 -10.29 -24.94 9.39
C ALA A 113 -9.55 -26.20 9.82
N VAL A 114 -8.25 -26.11 10.16
CA VAL A 114 -7.46 -27.23 10.68
C VAL A 114 -8.12 -27.83 11.92
N LYS A 115 -8.47 -27.00 12.91
CA LYS A 115 -9.12 -27.46 14.14
C LYS A 115 -10.45 -28.20 13.89
N LEU A 116 -11.20 -27.80 12.87
CA LEU A 116 -12.47 -28.47 12.51
C LEU A 116 -12.26 -29.82 11.83
N LEU A 117 -11.10 -30.03 11.19
CA LEU A 117 -10.75 -31.29 10.52
C LEU A 117 -10.08 -32.30 11.46
N GLU A 118 -9.63 -31.85 12.64
CA GLU A 118 -9.04 -32.69 13.69
C GLU A 118 -10.08 -33.35 14.61
N GLY A 119 -11.37 -33.02 14.44
CA GLY A 119 -12.51 -33.63 15.16
C GLY A 119 -13.30 -34.58 14.27
#